data_AF-A0A1H4DAG6-F1
#
_entry.id   AF-A0A1H4DAG6-F1
#
_cell.length_a   1.000
_cell.length_b   1.000
_cell.length_c   1.000
_cell.angle_alpha   90.00
_cell.angle_beta   90.00
_cell.angle_gamma   90.00
#
_symmetry.space_group_name_H-M   'P 1'
#
loop_
_entity.id
_entity.type
_entity.pdbx_description
1 polymer ?
#
loop_
_entity_poly.entity_id
_entity_poly.type
_entity_poly.pdbx_seq_one_letter_code
_entity_poly.pdbx_strand_id
1 'polypeptide(L)'
;MPQYEYGAKVRVIRNVRDDGTFYGAAIGNLLVRRGSVGYVRDVGTFLQDQIIYSVHFLDEQKTVGCREEELIGGDDPWEPSLYQFRDKVTTKVTLAIEGEVIANPGDVGEILKVISGLPTGFAYHVRFPGRTLQVPEKLLEEVPDA
;
A
#
# COMPACT_ATOMS: atom_id res chain seq x y z
N MET A 1 5.61 15.92 -15.35
CA MET A 1 7.09 15.80 -15.27
C MET A 1 7.38 14.82 -14.15
N PRO A 2 8.41 13.97 -14.27
CA PRO A 2 8.70 13.00 -13.21
C PRO A 2 9.16 13.69 -11.93
N GLN A 3 8.67 13.20 -10.81
CA GLN A 3 9.04 13.65 -9.47
C GLN A 3 10.47 13.26 -9.08
N TYR A 4 10.97 12.12 -9.56
CA TYR A 4 12.31 11.61 -9.24
C TYR A 4 13.19 11.50 -10.49
N GLU A 5 14.47 11.83 -10.35
CA GLU A 5 15.45 11.76 -11.44
C GLU A 5 16.35 10.52 -11.32
N TYR A 6 17.16 10.27 -12.34
CA TYR A 6 18.18 9.23 -12.31
C TYR A 6 19.08 9.37 -11.08
N GLY A 7 19.32 8.25 -10.38
CA GLY A 7 20.14 8.20 -9.17
C GLY A 7 19.41 8.66 -7.90
N ALA A 8 18.17 9.15 -7.99
CA ALA A 8 17.39 9.50 -6.81
C ALA A 8 17.18 8.28 -5.91
N LYS A 9 17.44 8.45 -4.62
CA LYS A 9 17.16 7.46 -3.58
C LYS A 9 15.67 7.50 -3.27
N VAL A 10 14.99 6.37 -3.39
CA VAL A 10 13.54 6.25 -3.17
C VAL A 10 13.23 5.08 -2.25
N ARG A 11 12.08 5.13 -1.58
CA ARG A 11 11.55 4.04 -0.74
C ARG A 11 10.19 3.61 -1.28
N VAL A 12 9.96 2.30 -1.37
CA VAL A 12 8.63 1.78 -1.68
C VAL A 12 7.72 1.83 -0.45
N ILE A 13 6.54 2.42 -0.58
CA ILE A 13 5.59 2.54 0.53
C ILE A 13 4.55 1.42 0.58
N ARG A 14 4.55 0.55 -0.44
CA ARG A 14 3.68 -0.64 -0.56
C ARG A 14 4.50 -1.82 -1.04
N ASN A 15 4.01 -3.03 -0.76
CA ASN A 15 4.60 -4.25 -1.32
C ASN A 15 4.41 -4.24 -2.83
N VAL A 16 5.51 -4.30 -3.58
CA VAL A 16 5.47 -4.39 -5.04
C VAL A 16 5.37 -5.86 -5.42
N ARG A 17 4.32 -6.21 -6.15
CA ARG A 17 4.07 -7.57 -6.64
C ARG A 17 4.06 -7.55 -8.15
N ASP A 18 4.51 -8.65 -8.75
CA ASP A 18 4.52 -8.79 -10.20
C ASP A 18 3.08 -8.79 -10.75
N ASP A 19 2.79 -7.90 -11.67
CA ASP A 19 1.53 -7.82 -12.40
C ASP A 19 1.57 -8.57 -13.74
N GLY A 20 2.68 -9.29 -14.01
CA GLY A 20 2.94 -10.04 -15.24
C GLY A 20 3.94 -9.36 -16.17
N THR A 21 4.57 -8.27 -15.72
CA THR A 21 5.58 -7.52 -16.47
C THR A 21 7.02 -7.89 -16.09
N PHE A 22 7.24 -8.54 -14.95
CA PHE A 22 8.57 -8.90 -14.48
C PHE A 22 9.02 -10.26 -15.05
N TYR A 23 10.19 -10.29 -15.70
CA TYR A 23 10.73 -11.52 -16.27
C TYR A 23 11.12 -12.53 -15.18
N GLY A 24 10.57 -13.75 -15.26
CA GLY A 24 10.92 -14.87 -14.39
C GLY A 24 10.19 -14.90 -13.04
N ALA A 25 9.24 -13.99 -12.79
CA ALA A 25 8.32 -14.07 -11.66
C ALA A 25 6.94 -14.56 -12.11
N ALA A 26 6.19 -15.18 -11.20
CA ALA A 26 4.78 -15.47 -11.41
C ALA A 26 3.94 -14.27 -10.97
N ILE A 27 2.82 -14.04 -11.65
CA ILE A 27 1.86 -12.99 -11.30
C ILE A 27 1.46 -13.10 -9.83
N GLY A 28 1.55 -11.99 -9.12
CA GLY A 28 1.26 -11.86 -7.69
C GLY A 28 2.45 -12.14 -6.76
N ASN A 29 3.59 -12.64 -7.27
CA ASN A 29 4.79 -12.84 -6.47
C ASN A 29 5.28 -11.51 -5.90
N LEU A 30 5.70 -11.53 -4.63
CA LEU A 30 6.34 -10.38 -4.01
C LEU A 30 7.70 -10.15 -4.65
N LEU A 31 7.88 -8.98 -5.27
CA LEU A 31 9.15 -8.56 -5.86
C LEU A 31 9.99 -7.80 -4.84
N VAL A 32 9.37 -6.82 -4.17
CA VAL A 32 10.01 -5.91 -3.21
C VAL A 32 9.05 -5.65 -2.05
N ARG A 33 9.57 -5.68 -0.82
CA ARG A 33 8.78 -5.42 0.38
C ARG A 33 8.63 -3.91 0.60
N ARG A 34 7.49 -3.47 1.12
CA ARG A 34 7.33 -2.09 1.59
C ARG A 34 8.46 -1.74 2.58
N GLY A 35 8.98 -0.53 2.48
CA GLY A 35 10.10 -0.04 3.26
C GLY A 35 11.46 -0.24 2.59
N SER A 36 11.58 -1.11 1.58
CA SER A 36 12.83 -1.29 0.84
C SER A 36 13.23 0.01 0.13
N VAL A 37 14.52 0.30 0.15
CA VAL A 37 15.12 1.49 -0.45
C VAL A 37 15.86 1.08 -1.71
N GLY A 38 15.67 1.85 -2.78
CA GLY A 38 16.35 1.64 -4.05
C GLY A 38 16.78 2.96 -4.68
N TYR A 39 17.37 2.86 -5.87
CA TYR A 39 17.84 4.01 -6.63
C TYR A 39 17.23 3.99 -8.03
N VAL A 40 16.67 5.12 -8.46
CA VAL A 40 16.09 5.27 -9.80
C VAL A 40 17.18 5.08 -10.85
N ARG A 41 16.93 4.20 -11.83
CA ARG A 41 17.81 3.90 -12.96
C ARG A 41 17.28 4.41 -14.28
N ASP A 42 15.97 4.51 -14.42
CA ASP A 42 15.32 5.02 -15.63
C ASP A 42 13.90 5.48 -15.31
N VAL A 43 13.35 6.34 -16.17
CA VAL A 43 11.97 6.82 -16.09
C VAL A 43 11.31 6.64 -17.45
N GLY A 44 10.34 5.73 -17.50
CA GLY A 44 9.55 5.46 -18.69
C GLY A 44 8.10 5.86 -18.54
N THR A 45 7.33 5.70 -19.60
CA THR A 45 5.86 5.82 -19.58
C THR A 45 5.21 4.51 -20.01
N PHE A 46 4.09 4.19 -19.36
CA PHE A 46 3.18 3.09 -19.70
C PHE A 46 1.84 3.68 -20.14
N LEU A 47 1.20 3.09 -21.16
CA LEU A 47 -0.06 3.58 -21.74
C LEU A 47 -0.07 5.11 -21.96
N GLN A 48 1.02 5.63 -22.57
CA GLN A 48 1.30 7.02 -22.93
C GLN A 48 1.39 8.05 -21.77
N ASP A 49 0.65 7.85 -20.66
CA ASP A 49 0.50 8.87 -19.62
C ASP A 49 0.93 8.44 -18.21
N GLN A 50 1.17 7.15 -17.96
CA GLN A 50 1.53 6.65 -16.63
C GLN A 50 3.04 6.59 -16.47
N ILE A 51 3.62 7.38 -15.57
CA ILE A 51 5.05 7.35 -15.29
C ILE A 51 5.41 6.07 -14.52
N ILE A 52 6.42 5.36 -14.99
CA ILE A 52 7.00 4.18 -14.35
C ILE A 52 8.48 4.42 -14.10
N TYR A 53 8.89 4.33 -12.84
CA TYR A 53 10.26 4.42 -12.40
C TYR A 53 10.89 3.04 -12.39
N SER A 54 11.96 2.84 -13.13
CA SER A 54 12.79 1.65 -13.03
C SER A 54 13.74 1.83 -11.83
N VAL A 55 13.48 1.12 -10.73
CA VAL A 55 14.22 1.28 -9.47
C VAL A 55 15.07 0.05 -9.22
N HIS A 56 16.37 0.25 -8.99
CA HIS A 56 17.29 -0.82 -8.60
C HIS A 56 17.34 -0.93 -7.07
N PHE A 57 16.87 -2.07 -6.58
CA PHE A 57 16.93 -2.43 -5.17
C PHE A 57 18.14 -3.33 -4.94
N LEU A 58 19.13 -2.81 -4.20
CA LEU A 58 20.43 -3.46 -4.02
C LEU A 58 20.33 -4.72 -3.16
N ASP A 59 19.50 -4.69 -2.11
CA ASP A 59 19.34 -5.80 -1.18
C ASP A 59 18.65 -7.00 -1.85
N GLU A 60 17.63 -6.74 -2.67
CA GLU A 60 16.91 -7.75 -3.44
C GLU A 60 17.63 -8.15 -4.73
N GLN A 61 18.68 -7.42 -5.14
CA GLN A 61 19.42 -7.58 -6.41
C GLN A 61 18.51 -7.58 -7.64
N LYS A 62 17.52 -6.68 -7.67
CA LYS A 62 16.50 -6.60 -8.72
C LYS A 62 16.25 -5.16 -9.16
N THR A 63 15.89 -5.02 -10.43
CA THR A 63 15.35 -3.77 -10.98
C THR A 63 13.86 -3.95 -11.22
N VAL A 64 13.04 -3.14 -10.56
CA VAL A 64 11.58 -3.27 -10.58
C VAL A 64 10.95 -1.95 -11.03
N GLY A 65 9.94 -2.04 -11.89
CA GLY A 65 9.12 -0.89 -12.27
C GLY A 65 8.18 -0.52 -11.14
N CYS A 66 8.20 0.75 -10.72
CA CYS A 66 7.35 1.29 -9.67
C CYS A 66 6.55 2.48 -10.20
N ARG A 67 5.30 2.59 -9.81
CA ARG A 67 4.47 3.77 -10.08
C ARG A 67 4.86 4.91 -9.14
N GLU A 68 4.59 6.15 -9.54
CA GLU A 68 4.92 7.33 -8.72
C GLU A 68 4.26 7.23 -7.33
N GLU A 69 3.00 6.82 -7.26
CA GLU A 69 2.26 6.68 -5.98
C GLU A 69 2.74 5.53 -5.09
N GLU A 70 3.70 4.72 -5.55
CA GLU A 70 4.32 3.64 -4.78
C GLU A 70 5.65 4.10 -4.13
N LEU A 71 6.13 5.30 -4.45
CA LEU A 71 7.43 5.81 -4.05
C LEU A 71 7.34 7.09 -3.20
N ILE A 72 8.25 7.19 -2.24
CA ILE A 72 8.63 8.44 -1.56
C ILE A 72 10.14 8.63 -1.64
N GLY A 73 10.64 9.82 -1.32
CA GLY A 73 12.08 10.04 -1.17
C GLY A 73 12.69 9.11 -0.13
N GLY A 74 13.87 8.57 -0.39
CA GLY A 74 14.50 7.56 0.47
C GLY A 74 14.85 8.06 1.87
N ASP A 75 14.92 9.38 2.05
CA ASP A 75 15.17 10.05 3.34
C ASP A 75 13.92 10.73 3.90
N ASP A 76 12.78 10.65 3.19
CA ASP A 76 11.52 11.21 3.65
C ASP A 76 11.00 10.41 4.86
N PRO A 77 10.28 11.06 5.80
CA PRO A 77 9.62 10.38 6.89
C PRO A 77 8.70 9.27 6.38
N TRP A 78 8.83 8.09 6.97
CA TRP A 78 7.99 6.95 6.64
C TRP A 78 7.56 6.23 7.90
N GLU A 79 6.25 6.19 8.09
CA GLU A 79 5.62 5.34 9.09
C GLU A 79 4.93 4.19 8.35
N PRO A 80 5.23 2.92 8.67
CA PRO A 80 4.54 1.81 8.06
C PRO A 80 3.11 1.73 8.60
N SER A 81 2.12 1.61 7.70
CA SER A 81 0.75 1.27 8.11
C SER A 81 0.72 -0.13 8.74
N LEU A 82 -0.19 -0.39 9.68
CA LEU A 82 -0.36 -1.71 10.27
C LEU A 82 -0.91 -2.70 9.23
N TYR A 83 -2.00 -2.32 8.57
CA TYR A 83 -2.68 -3.14 7.56
C TYR A 83 -2.36 -2.71 6.13
N GLN A 84 -2.58 -3.64 5.20
CA GLN A 84 -2.36 -3.52 3.77
C GLN A 84 -3.61 -3.96 2.99
N PHE A 85 -3.62 -3.70 1.69
CA PHE A 85 -4.68 -4.16 0.80
C PHE A 85 -4.92 -5.68 0.92
N ARG A 86 -6.19 -6.06 1.04
CA ARG A 86 -6.69 -7.43 1.29
C ARG A 86 -6.42 -8.01 2.68
N ASP A 87 -5.79 -7.28 3.58
CA ASP A 87 -5.72 -7.73 4.97
C ASP A 87 -7.14 -7.80 5.54
N LYS A 88 -7.40 -8.85 6.31
CA LYS A 88 -8.64 -9.02 7.06
C LYS A 88 -8.47 -8.36 8.41
N VAL A 89 -9.44 -7.55 8.79
CA VAL A 89 -9.45 -6.80 10.05
C VAL A 89 -10.81 -6.91 10.71
N THR A 90 -10.87 -6.62 12.00
CA THR A 90 -12.13 -6.34 12.69
C THR A 90 -12.08 -4.97 13.37
N THR A 91 -13.23 -4.48 13.84
CA THR A 91 -13.32 -3.19 14.51
C THR A 91 -13.15 -3.36 16.02
N LYS A 92 -12.50 -2.41 16.69
CA LYS A 92 -12.43 -2.37 18.16
C LYS A 92 -13.71 -1.82 18.80
N VAL A 93 -14.56 -1.16 17.99
CA VAL A 93 -15.79 -0.49 18.42
C VAL A 93 -16.88 -0.69 17.39
N THR A 94 -18.15 -0.61 17.81
CA THR A 94 -19.28 -0.62 16.87
C THR A 94 -19.24 0.62 15.98
N LEU A 95 -19.30 0.41 14.68
CA LEU A 95 -19.38 1.46 13.66
C LEU A 95 -20.83 1.59 13.20
N ALA A 96 -21.36 2.81 13.22
CA ALA A 96 -22.73 3.11 12.79
C ALA A 96 -22.77 4.35 11.88
N ILE A 97 -23.68 4.35 10.91
CA ILE A 97 -24.02 5.53 10.10
C ILE A 97 -25.50 5.82 10.33
N GLU A 98 -25.82 7.05 10.72
CA GLU A 98 -27.22 7.48 10.92
C GLU A 98 -28.04 6.57 11.86
N GLY A 99 -27.37 5.96 12.84
CA GLY A 99 -27.99 5.04 13.80
C GLY A 99 -28.08 3.58 13.33
N GLU A 100 -27.75 3.28 12.09
CA GLU A 100 -27.67 1.90 11.59
C GLU A 100 -26.27 1.32 11.83
N VAL A 101 -26.20 0.19 12.53
CA VAL A 101 -24.95 -0.53 12.79
C VAL A 101 -24.43 -1.16 11.51
N ILE A 102 -23.19 -0.87 11.17
CA ILE A 102 -22.50 -1.36 9.98
C ILE A 102 -21.57 -2.52 10.29
N ALA A 103 -20.88 -2.45 11.43
CA ALA A 103 -19.93 -3.45 11.88
C ALA A 103 -19.77 -3.40 13.40
N ASN A 104 -19.68 -4.56 14.02
CA ASN A 104 -19.34 -4.76 15.42
C ASN A 104 -17.94 -5.37 15.56
N PRO A 105 -17.34 -5.28 16.76
CA PRO A 105 -16.18 -6.10 17.07
C PRO A 105 -16.46 -7.58 16.84
N GLY A 106 -15.54 -8.24 16.12
CA GLY A 106 -15.69 -9.61 15.64
C GLY A 106 -16.18 -9.72 14.18
N ASP A 107 -16.84 -8.69 13.63
CA ASP A 107 -17.20 -8.69 12.22
C ASP A 107 -15.94 -8.51 11.36
N VAL A 108 -15.78 -9.40 10.38
CA VAL A 108 -14.62 -9.39 9.50
C VAL A 108 -14.83 -8.41 8.36
N GLY A 109 -13.95 -7.43 8.25
CA GLY A 109 -13.81 -6.54 7.11
C GLY A 109 -12.52 -6.81 6.32
N GLU A 110 -12.48 -6.36 5.07
CA GLU A 110 -11.30 -6.43 4.21
C GLU A 110 -10.81 -5.02 3.83
N ILE A 111 -9.51 -4.78 3.94
CA ILE A 111 -8.90 -3.51 3.52
C ILE A 111 -8.92 -3.39 1.99
N LEU A 112 -9.61 -2.36 1.48
CA LEU A 112 -9.63 -2.01 0.06
C LEU A 112 -8.65 -0.91 -0.33
N LYS A 113 -8.31 -0.01 0.61
CA LYS A 113 -7.39 1.09 0.35
C LYS A 113 -6.72 1.56 1.63
N VAL A 114 -5.43 1.84 1.57
CA VAL A 114 -4.66 2.53 2.62
C VAL A 114 -4.66 4.02 2.33
N ILE A 115 -5.02 4.83 3.31
CA ILE A 115 -5.01 6.30 3.27
C ILE A 115 -3.97 6.79 4.27
N SER A 116 -2.98 7.49 3.77
CA SER A 116 -1.87 8.07 4.53
C SER A 116 -1.89 9.60 4.45
N GLY A 117 -1.07 10.27 5.26
CA GLY A 117 -0.94 11.73 5.25
C GLY A 117 -2.11 12.48 5.91
N LEU A 118 -2.97 11.79 6.67
CA LEU A 118 -4.00 12.44 7.47
C LEU A 118 -3.38 12.94 8.80
N PRO A 119 -3.89 14.03 9.41
CA PRO A 119 -3.44 14.48 10.73
C PRO A 119 -3.57 13.43 11.84
N THR A 120 -4.47 12.46 11.65
CA THR A 120 -4.73 11.36 12.58
C THR A 120 -3.87 10.11 12.32
N GLY A 121 -2.91 10.17 11.40
CA GLY A 121 -2.11 9.03 10.94
C GLY A 121 -2.78 8.29 9.78
N PHE A 122 -2.88 6.96 9.88
CA PHE A 122 -3.48 6.12 8.85
C PHE A 122 -4.99 5.95 9.01
N ALA A 123 -5.68 5.88 7.87
CA ALA A 123 -7.04 5.39 7.78
C ALA A 123 -7.17 4.42 6.60
N TYR A 124 -8.27 3.69 6.57
CA TYR A 124 -8.49 2.66 5.56
C TYR A 124 -9.90 2.72 5.01
N HIS A 125 -10.05 2.46 3.72
CA HIS A 125 -11.34 1.98 3.22
C HIS A 125 -11.45 0.50 3.55
N VAL A 126 -12.37 0.16 4.46
CA VAL A 126 -12.63 -1.22 4.88
C VAL A 126 -14.00 -1.63 4.34
N ARG A 127 -14.06 -2.77 3.64
CA ARG A 127 -15.31 -3.38 3.21
C ARG A 127 -15.82 -4.31 4.30
N PHE A 128 -16.92 -3.93 4.92
CA PHE A 128 -17.77 -4.81 5.72
C PHE A 128 -18.91 -5.36 4.86
N PRO A 129 -19.64 -6.39 5.29
CA PRO A 129 -20.80 -6.91 4.56
C PRO A 129 -21.75 -5.77 4.14
N GLY A 130 -21.90 -5.56 2.84
CA GLY A 130 -22.81 -4.56 2.26
C GLY A 130 -22.32 -3.11 2.22
N ARG A 131 -21.26 -2.70 2.94
CA ARG A 131 -20.83 -1.28 3.00
C ARG A 131 -19.31 -1.10 3.11
N THR A 132 -18.80 0.00 2.57
CA THR A 132 -17.40 0.42 2.77
C THR A 132 -17.35 1.65 3.63
N LEU A 133 -16.50 1.61 4.64
CA LEU A 133 -16.28 2.71 5.57
C LEU A 133 -14.84 3.19 5.49
N GLN A 134 -14.63 4.49 5.69
CA GLN A 134 -13.30 5.00 6.04
C GLN A 134 -13.11 4.86 7.55
N VAL A 135 -12.20 3.99 7.98
CA VAL A 135 -11.97 3.67 9.39
C VAL A 135 -10.52 4.05 9.77
N PRO A 136 -10.30 4.88 10.80
CA PRO A 136 -8.96 5.16 11.32
C PRO A 136 -8.25 3.89 11.79
N GLU A 137 -6.94 3.80 11.59
CA GLU A 137 -6.12 2.64 11.96
C GLU A 137 -6.29 2.24 13.43
N LYS A 138 -6.39 3.22 14.32
CA LYS A 138 -6.57 2.99 15.76
C LYS A 138 -7.82 2.21 16.13
N LEU A 139 -8.86 2.22 15.28
CA LEU A 139 -10.13 1.53 15.52
C LEU A 139 -10.17 0.11 14.92
N LEU A 140 -9.08 -0.34 14.28
CA LEU A 140 -8.98 -1.67 13.68
C LEU A 140 -8.00 -2.55 14.47
N GLU A 141 -8.28 -3.84 14.46
CA GLU A 141 -7.39 -4.91 14.95
C GLU A 141 -7.37 -6.09 13.99
N GLU A 142 -6.35 -6.93 14.10
CA GLU A 142 -6.27 -8.19 13.36
C GLU A 142 -7.45 -9.09 13.74
N VAL A 143 -7.97 -9.85 12.77
CA VAL A 143 -8.96 -10.88 13.06
C VAL A 143 -8.26 -11.98 13.86
N PRO A 144 -8.72 -12.33 15.07
CA PRO A 144 -8.12 -13.42 15.84
C PRO A 144 -8.12 -14.72 15.04
N ASP A 145 -7.02 -15.47 15.09
CA ASP A 145 -7.01 -16.84 14.57
C ASP A 145 -8.07 -17.67 15.31
N ALA A 146 -8.91 -18.37 14.54
CA ALA A 146 -9.99 -19.21 15.04
C ALA A 146 -9.48 -20.54 15.64
#